data_AF-A0A8J8FUB1-F1
#
_entry.id   AF-A0A8J8FUB1-F1
#
_cell.length_a   1.000
_cell.length_b   1.000
_cell.length_c   1.000
_cell.angle_alpha   90.00
_cell.angle_beta   90.00
_cell.angle_gamma   90.00
#
_symmetry.space_group_name_H-M   'P 1'
#
loop_
_entity.id
_entity.type
_entity.pdbx_description
1 polymer ?
#
loop_
_entity_poly.entity_id
_entity_poly.type
_entity_poly.pdbx_seq_one_letter_code
_entity_poly.pdbx_strand_id
1 'polypeptide(L)'
;MRGDLLAARYYERLPPGTLSAYVPEPESREWAYTFARGRELVFVRKRRADEVEGFVELYHSVGRFEEPTSWEGMRGWDFVVDVDLDVDVGDPVGFAEGLGRALKVAVEVHEVLHSALGFPSEPWLVNFSGSKGFHVRYRFEDVRFALRWEENVEGRRFDPGEFVSRVGRFVAWLLNRELPEDLRGGEDVVDDSMYEPKRLIRCVGSINAKTYLPAVPVWSWEDGSWDAFARWVRGRGERELGAEVLEKALNWPGEGCSLLDVLRESVGVDDVGEALEVLSTVEPRA
;
A
#
# COMPACT_ATOMS: atom_id res chain seq x y z
N MET A 1 -23.13 12.05 1.03
CA MET A 1 -23.19 10.60 0.75
C MET A 1 -22.59 9.86 1.94
N ARG A 2 -23.12 8.70 2.38
CA ARG A 2 -22.47 7.92 3.46
C ARG A 2 -21.32 7.10 2.86
N GLY A 3 -20.13 7.15 3.49
CA GLY A 3 -18.93 6.51 2.96
C GLY A 3 -18.98 4.98 2.84
N ASP A 4 -19.74 4.30 3.69
CA ASP A 4 -19.99 2.85 3.58
C ASP A 4 -20.82 2.49 2.33
N LEU A 5 -21.79 3.32 1.97
CA LEU A 5 -22.56 3.15 0.74
C LEU A 5 -21.72 3.43 -0.51
N LEU A 6 -20.82 4.41 -0.45
CA LEU A 6 -19.85 4.66 -1.52
C LEU A 6 -18.95 3.43 -1.72
N ALA A 7 -18.38 2.91 -0.62
CA ALA A 7 -17.52 1.74 -0.67
C ALA A 7 -18.25 0.51 -1.23
N ALA A 8 -19.48 0.24 -0.77
CA ALA A 8 -20.29 -0.87 -1.27
C ALA A 8 -20.53 -0.76 -2.79
N ARG A 9 -20.95 0.42 -3.28
CA ARG A 9 -21.19 0.64 -4.73
C ARG A 9 -19.93 0.47 -5.56
N TYR A 10 -18.79 0.92 -5.04
CA TYR A 10 -17.50 0.74 -5.71
C TYR A 10 -17.10 -0.73 -5.77
N TYR A 11 -17.22 -1.47 -4.65
CA TYR A 11 -16.89 -2.90 -4.63
C TYR A 11 -17.82 -3.75 -5.49
N GLU A 12 -19.11 -3.38 -5.62
CA GLU A 12 -20.05 -4.05 -6.54
C GLU A 12 -19.63 -3.96 -8.02
N ARG A 13 -18.83 -2.96 -8.39
CA ARG A 13 -18.36 -2.75 -9.76
C ARG A 13 -16.98 -3.31 -10.05
N LEU A 14 -16.21 -3.64 -9.02
CA LEU A 14 -14.87 -4.18 -9.24
C LEU A 14 -14.96 -5.52 -9.96
N PRO A 15 -14.12 -5.75 -11.00
CA PRO A 15 -14.00 -7.06 -11.60
C PRO A 15 -13.67 -8.13 -10.55
N PRO A 16 -14.21 -9.36 -10.66
CA PRO A 16 -13.87 -10.44 -9.75
C PRO A 16 -12.35 -10.69 -9.69
N GLY A 17 -11.81 -10.92 -8.50
CA GLY A 17 -10.37 -11.16 -8.29
C GLY A 17 -9.50 -9.90 -8.18
N THR A 18 -10.05 -8.70 -8.43
CA THR A 18 -9.30 -7.44 -8.36
C THR A 18 -8.57 -7.24 -7.02
N LEU A 19 -9.27 -7.50 -5.91
CA LEU A 19 -8.74 -7.29 -4.55
C LEU A 19 -7.64 -8.29 -4.14
N SER A 20 -7.51 -9.41 -4.85
CA SER A 20 -6.50 -10.45 -4.60
C SER A 20 -5.42 -10.52 -5.69
N ALA A 21 -5.57 -9.79 -6.79
CA ALA A 21 -4.65 -9.85 -7.94
C ALA A 21 -3.18 -9.58 -7.56
N TYR A 22 -2.95 -8.72 -6.57
CA TYR A 22 -1.62 -8.36 -6.08
C TYR A 22 -1.26 -8.99 -4.73
N VAL A 23 -1.93 -10.09 -4.37
CA VAL A 23 -1.68 -10.86 -3.15
C VAL A 23 -1.06 -12.20 -3.53
N PRO A 24 0.27 -12.40 -3.37
CA PRO A 24 0.88 -13.69 -3.65
C PRO A 24 0.39 -14.75 -2.67
N GLU A 25 -0.04 -15.92 -3.18
CA GLU A 25 -0.57 -17.05 -2.39
C GLU A 25 -1.67 -16.61 -1.40
N PRO A 26 -2.79 -16.05 -1.88
CA PRO A 26 -3.83 -15.44 -1.04
C PRO A 26 -4.41 -16.39 0.04
N GLU A 27 -4.42 -17.69 -0.24
CA GLU A 27 -4.85 -18.75 0.68
C GLU A 27 -3.91 -18.94 1.87
N SER A 28 -2.65 -18.53 1.76
CA SER A 28 -1.64 -18.60 2.83
C SER A 28 -1.61 -17.35 3.72
N ARG A 29 -2.48 -16.37 3.45
CA ARG A 29 -2.50 -15.07 4.14
C ARG A 29 -3.55 -15.01 5.22
N GLU A 30 -3.22 -14.31 6.30
CA GLU A 30 -4.26 -13.78 7.18
C GLU A 30 -4.96 -12.64 6.44
N TRP A 31 -6.29 -12.67 6.45
CA TRP A 31 -7.12 -11.57 6.00
C TRP A 31 -7.67 -10.79 7.18
N ALA A 32 -7.80 -9.48 6.98
CA ALA A 32 -8.38 -8.57 7.94
C ALA A 32 -9.18 -7.49 7.21
N TYR A 33 -10.24 -7.00 7.83
CA TYR A 33 -11.10 -6.01 7.23
C TYR A 33 -11.73 -5.10 8.28
N THR A 34 -12.14 -3.92 7.85
CA THR A 34 -13.04 -3.07 8.64
C THR A 34 -14.44 -3.11 8.05
N PHE A 35 -15.46 -2.97 8.88
CA PHE A 35 -16.83 -2.79 8.43
C PHE A 35 -17.54 -1.73 9.27
N ALA A 36 -18.58 -1.15 8.69
CA ALA A 36 -19.42 -0.16 9.34
C ALA A 36 -20.40 -0.80 10.34
N ARG A 37 -20.33 -0.41 11.62
CA ARG A 37 -21.36 -0.74 12.62
C ARG A 37 -21.95 0.54 13.21
N GLY A 38 -23.01 1.04 12.58
CA GLY A 38 -23.59 2.33 12.95
C GLY A 38 -22.65 3.47 12.56
N ARG A 39 -22.10 4.17 13.56
CA ARG A 39 -21.11 5.25 13.37
C ARG A 39 -19.65 4.79 13.51
N GLU A 40 -19.42 3.59 14.02
CA GLU A 40 -18.08 3.07 14.29
C GLU A 40 -17.57 2.21 13.13
N LEU A 41 -16.25 2.20 12.94
CA LEU A 41 -15.56 1.17 12.16
C LEU A 41 -15.09 0.04 13.08
N VAL A 42 -15.55 -1.17 12.80
CA VAL A 42 -15.14 -2.37 13.54
C VAL A 42 -14.07 -3.09 12.73
N PHE A 43 -12.94 -3.36 13.36
CA PHE A 43 -11.82 -4.09 12.76
C PHE A 43 -11.84 -5.57 13.13
N VAL A 44 -11.72 -6.44 12.13
CA VAL A 44 -11.68 -7.90 12.25
C VAL A 44 -10.43 -8.40 11.57
N ARG A 45 -9.71 -9.34 12.21
CA ARG A 45 -8.54 -10.01 11.63
C ARG A 45 -8.57 -11.51 11.93
N LYS A 46 -7.57 -12.26 11.47
CA LYS A 46 -7.50 -13.73 11.55
C LYS A 46 -8.66 -14.38 10.82
N ARG A 47 -8.79 -14.04 9.54
CA ARG A 47 -9.79 -14.60 8.63
C ARG A 47 -9.11 -15.25 7.43
N ARG A 48 -9.83 -16.18 6.83
CA ARG A 48 -9.51 -16.72 5.50
C ARG A 48 -10.13 -15.84 4.42
N ALA A 49 -9.61 -15.93 3.20
CA ALA A 49 -10.04 -15.10 2.08
C ALA A 49 -11.55 -15.25 1.79
N ASP A 50 -12.08 -16.45 1.93
CA ASP A 50 -13.47 -16.82 1.68
C ASP A 50 -14.44 -16.45 2.82
N GLU A 51 -13.92 -16.00 3.96
CA GLU A 51 -14.69 -15.56 5.13
C GLU A 51 -14.94 -14.04 5.16
N VAL A 52 -14.42 -13.31 4.19
CA VAL A 52 -14.47 -11.85 4.14
C VAL A 52 -15.68 -11.39 3.34
N GLU A 53 -16.55 -10.62 3.98
CA GLU A 53 -17.71 -9.99 3.33
C GLU A 53 -18.09 -8.65 3.99
N GLY A 54 -18.82 -7.81 3.25
CA GLY A 54 -19.45 -6.60 3.81
C GLY A 54 -18.48 -5.56 4.39
N PHE A 55 -17.28 -5.44 3.83
CA PHE A 55 -16.21 -4.58 4.34
C PHE A 55 -16.21 -3.17 3.72
N VAL A 56 -15.59 -2.24 4.45
CA VAL A 56 -15.19 -0.92 3.95
C VAL A 56 -13.73 -0.97 3.51
N GLU A 57 -12.85 -1.55 4.33
CA GLU A 57 -11.43 -1.71 4.04
C GLU A 57 -11.03 -3.18 4.12
N LEU A 58 -10.09 -3.59 3.28
CA LEU A 58 -9.58 -4.95 3.20
C LEU A 58 -8.06 -4.95 3.23
N TYR A 59 -7.51 -5.87 4.01
CA TYR A 59 -6.09 -6.03 4.25
C TYR A 59 -5.72 -7.51 4.22
N HIS A 60 -4.45 -7.78 3.93
CA HIS A 60 -3.86 -9.10 4.08
C HIS A 60 -2.51 -9.00 4.82
N SER A 61 -2.06 -10.08 5.44
CA SER A 61 -0.74 -10.13 6.06
C SER A 61 0.38 -10.14 5.03
N VAL A 62 1.51 -9.53 5.38
CA VAL A 62 2.78 -9.69 4.64
C VAL A 62 3.36 -11.10 4.83
N GLY A 63 3.06 -11.78 5.94
CA GLY A 63 3.44 -13.16 6.20
C GLY A 63 2.58 -14.18 5.46
N ARG A 64 3.19 -15.35 5.20
CA ARG A 64 2.58 -16.56 4.62
C ARG A 64 2.64 -17.69 5.65
N PHE A 65 1.52 -18.37 5.87
CA PHE A 65 1.34 -19.35 6.94
C PHE A 65 0.66 -20.62 6.42
N GLU A 66 0.90 -21.74 7.10
CA GLU A 66 0.15 -22.98 6.88
C GLU A 66 -1.26 -22.89 7.43
N GLU A 67 -1.41 -22.29 8.62
CA GLU A 67 -2.70 -21.92 9.19
C GLU A 67 -2.74 -20.40 9.43
N PRO A 68 -3.29 -19.63 8.47
CA PRO A 68 -3.26 -18.17 8.54
C PRO A 68 -4.09 -17.57 9.67
N THR A 69 -5.08 -18.29 10.20
CA THR A 69 -5.89 -17.80 11.32
C THR A 69 -5.19 -17.95 12.68
N SER A 70 -4.24 -18.87 12.81
CA SER A 70 -3.42 -19.07 14.02
C SER A 70 -1.98 -18.54 13.87
N TRP A 71 -1.54 -18.24 12.65
CA TRP A 71 -0.16 -17.92 12.27
C TRP A 71 0.84 -19.07 12.48
N GLU A 72 0.36 -20.31 12.46
CA GLU A 72 1.20 -21.50 12.56
C GLU A 72 1.82 -21.86 11.22
N GLY A 73 3.03 -22.43 11.25
CA GLY A 73 3.75 -22.85 10.06
C GLY A 73 4.13 -21.67 9.15
N MET A 74 4.82 -20.65 9.67
CA MET A 74 5.28 -19.54 8.83
C MET A 74 6.20 -20.05 7.71
N ARG A 75 5.87 -19.73 6.46
CA ARG A 75 6.59 -20.15 5.25
C ARG A 75 7.49 -19.06 4.66
N GLY A 76 7.21 -17.80 4.99
CA GLY A 76 7.91 -16.62 4.48
C GLY A 76 7.09 -15.36 4.73
N TRP A 77 7.61 -14.21 4.30
CA TRP A 77 6.88 -12.94 4.31
C TRP A 77 7.40 -12.02 3.21
N ASP A 78 6.48 -11.30 2.58
CA ASP A 78 6.84 -10.25 1.64
C ASP A 78 7.47 -9.08 2.39
N PHE A 79 8.47 -8.47 1.78
CA PHE A 79 9.10 -7.28 2.33
C PHE A 79 8.38 -6.06 1.79
N VAL A 80 7.89 -5.22 2.69
CA VAL A 80 7.14 -4.01 2.34
C VAL A 80 7.77 -2.83 3.06
N VAL A 81 8.04 -1.77 2.30
CA VAL A 81 8.39 -0.47 2.87
C VAL A 81 7.18 0.44 2.74
N ASP A 82 6.70 0.97 3.85
CA ASP A 82 5.68 2.03 3.88
C ASP A 82 6.39 3.36 3.81
N VAL A 83 6.05 4.16 2.81
CA VAL A 83 6.56 5.51 2.62
C VAL A 83 5.40 6.45 2.87
N ASP A 84 5.31 6.97 4.09
CA ASP A 84 4.27 7.88 4.52
C ASP A 84 4.86 9.28 4.71
N LEU A 85 4.18 10.28 4.16
CA LEU A 85 4.49 11.68 4.44
C LEU A 85 3.35 12.30 5.24
N ASP A 86 3.68 13.23 6.14
CA ASP A 86 2.65 14.00 6.82
C ASP A 86 2.09 15.06 5.87
N VAL A 87 1.05 14.65 5.14
CA VAL A 87 0.33 15.49 4.19
C VAL A 87 -1.08 15.77 4.71
N ASP A 88 -1.51 17.03 4.58
CA ASP A 88 -2.88 17.41 4.89
C ASP A 88 -3.78 17.11 3.70
N VAL A 89 -4.70 16.16 3.87
CA VAL A 89 -5.67 15.77 2.84
C VAL A 89 -6.71 16.88 2.60
N GLY A 90 -6.85 17.83 3.53
CA GLY A 90 -7.74 18.99 3.41
C GLY A 90 -7.24 20.09 2.48
N ASP A 91 -5.97 20.06 2.05
CA ASP A 91 -5.39 20.94 1.04
C ASP A 91 -5.11 20.15 -0.23
N PRO A 92 -5.96 20.21 -1.28
CA PRO A 92 -5.78 19.41 -2.49
C PRO A 92 -4.45 19.65 -3.22
N VAL A 93 -3.93 20.88 -3.18
CA VAL A 93 -2.67 21.23 -3.84
C VAL A 93 -1.50 20.68 -3.04
N GLY A 94 -1.48 20.94 -1.73
CA GLY A 94 -0.46 20.40 -0.82
C GLY A 94 -0.49 18.87 -0.75
N PHE A 95 -1.67 18.26 -0.83
CA PHE A 95 -1.83 16.80 -0.88
C PHE A 95 -1.21 16.22 -2.16
N ALA A 96 -1.49 16.80 -3.33
CA ALA A 96 -0.86 16.36 -4.58
C ALA A 96 0.66 16.53 -4.56
N GLU A 97 1.17 17.68 -4.12
CA GLU A 97 2.62 17.90 -3.97
C GLU A 97 3.25 16.88 -3.03
N GLY A 98 2.61 16.64 -1.89
CA GLY A 98 3.03 15.64 -0.91
C GLY A 98 3.06 14.21 -1.47
N LEU A 99 2.03 13.80 -2.22
CA LEU A 99 2.01 12.49 -2.88
C LEU A 99 3.12 12.36 -3.92
N GLY A 100 3.36 13.40 -4.72
CA GLY A 100 4.46 13.38 -5.68
C GLY A 100 5.83 13.24 -5.01
N ARG A 101 6.03 13.94 -3.89
CA ARG A 101 7.24 13.80 -3.07
C ARG A 101 7.36 12.38 -2.51
N ALA A 102 6.29 11.83 -1.92
CA ALA A 102 6.29 10.47 -1.39
C ALA A 102 6.60 9.41 -2.47
N LEU A 103 6.11 9.62 -3.70
CA LEU A 103 6.44 8.73 -4.81
C LEU A 103 7.92 8.81 -5.21
N LYS A 104 8.52 10.01 -5.19
CA LYS A 104 9.97 10.17 -5.39
C LYS A 104 10.75 9.45 -4.29
N VAL A 105 10.32 9.58 -3.04
CA VAL A 105 10.93 8.83 -1.93
C VAL A 105 10.82 7.34 -2.16
N ALA A 106 9.66 6.82 -2.56
CA ALA A 106 9.47 5.39 -2.85
C ALA A 106 10.43 4.87 -3.93
N VAL A 107 10.72 5.66 -4.96
CA VAL A 107 11.74 5.33 -5.97
C VAL A 107 13.14 5.31 -5.37
N GLU A 108 13.53 6.33 -4.61
CA GLU A 108 14.87 6.38 -3.99
C GLU A 108 15.08 5.30 -2.91
N VAL A 109 14.03 4.93 -2.18
CA VAL A 109 14.04 3.80 -1.24
C VAL A 109 14.44 2.53 -1.96
N HIS A 110 13.85 2.25 -3.13
CA HIS A 110 14.23 1.07 -3.90
C HIS A 110 15.71 1.11 -4.33
N GLU A 111 16.21 2.24 -4.83
CA GLU A 111 17.63 2.36 -5.23
C GLU A 111 18.59 2.09 -4.08
N VAL A 112 18.29 2.63 -2.90
CA VAL A 112 19.12 2.41 -1.70
C VAL A 112 19.09 0.93 -1.31
N LEU A 113 17.92 0.30 -1.31
CA LEU A 113 17.81 -1.14 -1.00
C LEU A 113 18.55 -2.01 -2.03
N HIS A 114 18.41 -1.71 -3.32
CA HIS A 114 19.11 -2.43 -4.38
C HIS A 114 20.63 -2.28 -4.25
N SER A 115 21.12 -1.05 -4.18
CA SER A 115 22.56 -0.75 -4.17
C SER A 115 23.27 -1.18 -2.89
N ALA A 116 22.64 -1.00 -1.72
CA ALA A 116 23.28 -1.25 -0.43
C ALA A 116 23.05 -2.67 0.09
N LEU A 117 21.88 -3.27 -0.19
CA LEU A 117 21.50 -4.58 0.35
C LEU A 117 21.43 -5.68 -0.70
N GLY A 118 21.56 -5.35 -1.99
CA GLY A 118 21.45 -6.33 -3.07
C GLY A 118 20.04 -6.84 -3.26
N PHE A 119 19.03 -6.01 -3.01
CA PHE A 119 17.62 -6.29 -3.38
C PHE A 119 17.53 -6.50 -4.90
N PRO A 120 16.44 -7.11 -5.43
CA PRO A 120 16.26 -7.24 -6.87
C PRO A 120 16.34 -5.88 -7.58
N SER A 121 16.67 -5.90 -8.88
CA SER A 121 16.81 -4.69 -9.71
C SER A 121 15.51 -3.92 -9.92
N GLU A 122 14.38 -4.50 -9.53
CA GLU A 122 13.06 -3.87 -9.54
C GLU A 122 12.23 -4.42 -8.38
N PRO A 123 11.33 -3.61 -7.79
CA PRO A 123 10.37 -4.12 -6.84
C PRO A 123 9.36 -5.03 -7.55
N TRP A 124 8.52 -5.73 -6.78
CA TRP A 124 7.38 -6.46 -7.35
C TRP A 124 6.21 -5.52 -7.65
N LEU A 125 5.97 -4.55 -6.76
CA LEU A 125 4.88 -3.61 -6.85
C LEU A 125 5.21 -2.33 -6.09
N VAL A 126 4.86 -1.19 -6.66
CA VAL A 126 4.69 0.08 -5.94
C VAL A 126 3.23 0.46 -6.04
N ASN A 127 2.56 0.63 -4.89
CA ASN A 127 1.15 0.99 -4.88
C ASN A 127 0.91 2.21 -3.98
N PHE A 128 0.04 3.11 -4.42
CA PHE A 128 -0.54 4.13 -3.55
C PHE A 128 -1.36 3.44 -2.47
N SER A 129 -1.22 3.84 -1.20
CA SER A 129 -1.87 3.19 -0.05
C SER A 129 -3.36 3.54 0.10
N GLY A 130 -3.86 4.45 -0.75
CA GLY A 130 -5.18 5.05 -0.63
C GLY A 130 -5.20 6.25 0.32
N SER A 131 -4.08 6.64 0.95
CA SER A 131 -4.04 7.76 1.89
C SER A 131 -2.85 8.69 1.66
N LYS A 132 -1.80 8.61 2.49
CA LYS A 132 -0.74 9.60 2.56
C LYS A 132 0.58 9.14 1.93
N GLY A 133 0.60 7.94 1.36
CA GLY A 133 1.85 7.26 1.09
C GLY A 133 1.77 6.10 0.11
N PHE A 134 2.89 5.40 0.01
CA PHE A 134 3.09 4.30 -0.93
C PHE A 134 3.67 3.10 -0.22
N HIS A 135 3.27 1.91 -0.67
CA HIS A 135 3.97 0.68 -0.33
C HIS A 135 4.91 0.30 -1.48
N VAL A 136 6.19 0.11 -1.16
CA VAL A 136 7.17 -0.54 -2.05
C VAL A 136 7.28 -1.99 -1.61
N ARG A 137 6.87 -2.92 -2.47
CA ARG A 137 6.72 -4.35 -2.14
C ARG A 137 7.70 -5.21 -2.91
N TYR A 138 8.21 -6.23 -2.23
CA TYR A 138 9.06 -7.27 -2.77
C TYR A 138 8.55 -8.63 -2.30
N ARG A 139 8.57 -9.63 -3.20
CA ARG A 139 8.23 -11.00 -2.82
C ARG A 139 9.34 -11.58 -1.97
N PHE A 140 8.96 -12.39 -0.98
CA PHE A 140 9.91 -13.05 -0.08
C PHE A 140 11.06 -13.77 -0.83
N GLU A 141 10.71 -14.49 -1.89
CA GLU A 141 11.62 -15.30 -2.70
C GLU A 141 12.75 -14.47 -3.31
N ASP A 142 12.46 -13.22 -3.65
CA ASP A 142 13.39 -12.34 -4.36
C ASP A 142 14.36 -11.63 -3.39
N VAL A 143 13.96 -11.47 -2.11
CA VAL A 143 14.75 -10.72 -1.11
C VAL A 143 15.36 -11.60 -0.02
N ARG A 144 14.96 -12.87 0.12
CA ARG A 144 15.46 -13.78 1.18
C ARG A 144 16.99 -13.84 1.27
N PHE A 145 17.70 -13.76 0.14
CA PHE A 145 19.17 -13.77 0.10
C PHE A 145 19.77 -12.44 0.55
N ALA A 146 19.25 -11.32 0.06
CA ALA A 146 19.64 -9.97 0.50
C ALA A 146 19.46 -9.81 2.02
N LEU A 147 18.38 -10.40 2.56
CA LEU A 147 18.08 -10.41 3.98
C LEU A 147 18.86 -11.47 4.78
N ARG A 148 19.67 -12.30 4.12
CA ARG A 148 20.44 -13.41 4.71
C ARG A 148 19.54 -14.34 5.55
N TRP A 149 18.36 -14.66 5.03
CA TRP A 149 17.36 -15.46 5.73
C TRP A 149 17.91 -16.80 6.24
N GLU A 150 18.55 -17.57 5.36
CA GLU A 150 19.06 -18.92 5.68
C GLU A 150 20.02 -18.90 6.87
N GLU A 151 20.94 -17.92 6.93
CA GLU A 151 21.88 -17.80 8.04
C GLU A 151 21.22 -17.45 9.39
N ASN A 152 20.01 -16.89 9.34
CA ASN A 152 19.28 -16.45 10.51
C ASN A 152 18.23 -17.46 10.98
N VAL A 153 17.82 -18.38 10.11
CA VAL A 153 16.77 -19.37 10.39
C VAL A 153 17.32 -20.78 10.48
N GLU A 154 18.35 -21.14 9.70
CA GLU A 154 18.95 -22.47 9.75
C GLU A 154 19.94 -22.59 10.92
N GLY A 155 19.57 -23.39 11.94
CA GLY A 155 20.48 -23.82 13.01
C GLY A 155 20.34 -23.10 14.36
N ARG A 156 19.35 -22.22 14.54
CA ARG A 156 19.03 -21.60 15.84
C ARG A 156 17.52 -21.65 16.12
N ARG A 157 17.12 -21.47 17.39
CA ARG A 157 15.73 -21.19 17.74
C ARG A 157 15.37 -19.84 17.11
N PHE A 158 14.83 -19.88 15.91
CA PHE A 158 14.47 -18.70 15.14
C PHE A 158 13.28 -18.00 15.78
N ASP A 159 13.47 -16.74 16.19
CA ASP A 159 12.37 -15.83 16.54
C ASP A 159 12.16 -14.87 15.35
N PRO A 160 11.08 -15.05 14.56
CA PRO A 160 10.76 -14.17 13.45
C PRO A 160 10.70 -12.70 13.87
N GLY A 161 10.20 -12.40 15.08
CA GLY A 161 10.07 -11.02 15.56
C GLY A 161 11.41 -10.34 15.81
N GLU A 162 12.38 -11.06 16.37
CA GLU A 162 13.73 -10.51 16.63
C GLU A 162 14.49 -10.24 15.33
N PHE A 163 14.48 -11.20 14.40
CA PHE A 163 15.13 -11.07 13.10
C PHE A 163 14.58 -9.87 12.32
N VAL A 164 13.26 -9.79 12.28
CA VAL A 164 12.52 -8.72 11.63
C VAL A 164 12.82 -7.36 12.24
N SER A 165 12.80 -7.24 13.57
CA SER A 165 13.11 -5.97 14.23
C SER A 165 14.56 -5.53 13.95
N ARG A 166 15.49 -6.48 13.82
CA ARG A 166 16.89 -6.16 13.49
C ARG A 166 17.04 -5.72 12.02
N VAL A 167 16.46 -6.45 11.08
CA VAL A 167 16.45 -6.09 9.65
C VAL A 167 15.75 -4.75 9.47
N GLY A 168 14.59 -4.58 10.09
CA GLY A 168 13.79 -3.38 9.97
C GLY A 168 14.47 -2.13 10.48
N ARG A 169 15.06 -2.20 11.68
CA ARG A 169 15.86 -1.09 12.23
C ARG A 169 17.07 -0.77 11.37
N PHE A 170 17.72 -1.78 10.80
CA PHE A 170 18.86 -1.56 9.91
C PHE A 170 18.44 -0.89 8.60
N VAL A 171 17.31 -1.31 8.01
CA VAL A 171 16.76 -0.70 6.80
C VAL A 171 16.31 0.73 7.09
N ALA A 172 15.57 0.97 8.17
CA ALA A 172 15.16 2.32 8.58
C ALA A 172 16.38 3.23 8.81
N TRP A 173 17.40 2.74 9.52
CA TRP A 173 18.68 3.46 9.68
C TRP A 173 19.36 3.78 8.36
N LEU A 174 19.43 2.80 7.45
CA LEU A 174 20.06 2.94 6.15
C LEU A 174 19.33 4.00 5.30
N LEU A 175 18.00 3.92 5.24
CA LEU A 175 17.17 4.87 4.50
C LEU A 175 17.30 6.28 5.08
N ASN A 176 17.25 6.42 6.41
CA ASN A 176 17.49 7.71 7.08
C ASN A 176 18.91 8.26 6.85
N ARG A 177 19.88 7.41 6.51
CA ARG A 177 21.28 7.81 6.25
C ARG A 177 21.57 8.11 4.78
N GLU A 178 20.95 7.39 3.85
CA GLU A 178 21.33 7.40 2.43
C GLU A 178 20.30 8.13 1.53
N LEU A 179 19.06 8.33 1.99
CA LEU A 179 18.08 9.13 1.23
C LEU A 179 18.56 10.59 1.09
N PRO A 180 18.26 11.31 -0.01
CA PRO A 180 18.57 12.73 -0.13
C PRO A 180 17.96 13.58 1.00
N GLU A 181 18.69 14.57 1.53
CA GLU A 181 18.24 15.38 2.69
C GLU A 181 16.90 16.10 2.42
N ASP A 182 16.68 16.55 1.20
CA ASP A 182 15.45 17.18 0.73
C ASP A 182 14.26 16.21 0.69
N LEU A 183 14.52 14.90 0.67
CA LEU A 183 13.52 13.83 0.69
C LEU A 183 13.30 13.21 2.06
N ARG A 184 14.21 13.43 3.02
CA ARG A 184 14.13 12.81 4.35
C ARG A 184 12.97 13.27 5.21
N GLY A 185 12.32 14.41 4.94
CA GLY A 185 11.01 14.78 5.53
C GLY A 185 10.87 14.89 7.07
N GLY A 186 11.83 14.42 7.88
CA GLY A 186 11.71 14.20 9.33
C GLY A 186 12.21 12.79 9.72
N GLU A 187 12.28 12.45 11.01
CA GLU A 187 12.86 11.16 11.47
C GLU A 187 12.05 9.89 11.11
N ASP A 188 10.86 9.99 10.49
CA ASP A 188 9.87 8.90 10.42
C ASP A 188 9.29 8.61 9.01
N VAL A 189 10.02 8.88 7.93
CA VAL A 189 9.49 8.67 6.56
C VAL A 189 9.25 7.19 6.23
N VAL A 190 9.85 6.27 6.98
CA VAL A 190 9.70 4.82 6.82
C VAL A 190 9.34 4.16 8.14
N ASP A 191 8.18 3.49 8.19
CA ASP A 191 7.66 2.79 9.37
C ASP A 191 8.49 1.51 9.65
N ASP A 192 9.08 1.43 10.84
CA ASP A 192 9.95 0.33 11.28
C ASP A 192 9.19 -0.95 11.69
N SER A 193 7.87 -0.87 11.83
CA SER A 193 7.01 -2.03 12.10
C SER A 193 6.62 -2.80 10.84
N MET A 194 6.95 -2.28 9.65
CA MET A 194 6.56 -2.84 8.36
C MET A 194 7.20 -4.18 8.03
N TYR A 195 8.20 -4.57 8.81
CA TYR A 195 8.90 -5.82 8.65
C TYR A 195 8.22 -6.95 9.45
N GLU A 196 7.25 -6.64 10.34
CA GLU A 196 6.51 -7.62 11.13
C GLU A 196 5.75 -8.60 10.23
N PRO A 197 5.94 -9.93 10.34
CA PRO A 197 5.25 -10.90 9.48
C PRO A 197 3.72 -10.83 9.62
N LYS A 198 3.25 -10.28 10.73
CA LYS A 198 1.84 -10.08 11.07
C LYS A 198 1.32 -8.68 10.70
N ARG A 199 2.17 -7.83 10.12
CA ARG A 199 1.79 -6.53 9.58
C ARG A 199 0.77 -6.76 8.48
N LEU A 200 -0.28 -5.97 8.53
CA LEU A 200 -1.35 -5.97 7.55
C LEU A 200 -1.12 -4.84 6.57
N ILE A 201 -1.28 -5.15 5.30
CA ILE A 201 -1.14 -4.20 4.21
C ILE A 201 -2.45 -4.16 3.46
N ARG A 202 -2.89 -2.95 3.09
CA ARG A 202 -4.15 -2.76 2.38
C ARG A 202 -4.10 -3.48 1.03
N CYS A 203 -5.18 -4.17 0.67
CA CYS A 203 -5.33 -4.78 -0.64
C CYS A 203 -5.38 -3.68 -1.71
N VAL A 204 -4.71 -3.91 -2.83
CA VAL A 204 -4.89 -3.09 -4.02
C VAL A 204 -6.35 -3.19 -4.45
N GLY A 205 -6.94 -2.05 -4.80
CA GLY A 205 -8.36 -1.88 -5.05
C GLY A 205 -9.19 -1.62 -3.81
N SER A 206 -8.68 -1.81 -2.59
CA SER A 206 -9.45 -1.51 -1.38
C SER A 206 -9.42 -0.01 -1.05
N ILE A 207 -10.60 0.53 -0.73
CA ILE A 207 -10.79 1.90 -0.25
C ILE A 207 -10.13 2.09 1.11
N ASN A 208 -9.57 3.28 1.34
CA ASN A 208 -9.19 3.81 2.65
C ASN A 208 -10.37 4.53 3.30
N ALA A 209 -10.72 4.21 4.55
CA ALA A 209 -11.91 4.79 5.19
C ALA A 209 -11.76 6.26 5.60
N LYS A 210 -10.55 6.82 5.58
CA LYS A 210 -10.27 8.23 5.92
C LYS A 210 -10.39 9.15 4.71
N THR A 211 -9.92 8.71 3.55
CA THR A 211 -9.88 9.51 2.31
C THR A 211 -10.91 9.05 1.27
N TYR A 212 -11.44 7.84 1.44
CA TYR A 212 -12.27 7.13 0.47
C TYR A 212 -11.63 6.87 -0.89
N LEU A 213 -10.31 7.06 -1.01
CA LEU A 213 -9.55 6.70 -2.20
C LEU A 213 -9.14 5.21 -2.15
N PRO A 214 -9.17 4.49 -3.27
CA PRO A 214 -8.66 3.14 -3.33
C PRO A 214 -7.13 3.13 -3.36
N ALA A 215 -6.54 2.10 -2.73
CA ALA A 215 -5.16 1.75 -3.00
C ALA A 215 -5.03 1.27 -4.46
N VAL A 216 -4.05 1.77 -5.21
CA VAL A 216 -3.90 1.43 -6.64
C VAL A 216 -2.44 1.17 -7.00
N PRO A 217 -2.15 0.29 -7.97
CA PRO A 217 -0.78 0.07 -8.41
C PRO A 217 -0.33 1.32 -9.17
N VAL A 218 0.77 1.95 -8.76
CA VAL A 218 1.38 3.04 -9.52
C VAL A 218 2.45 2.52 -10.48
N TRP A 219 3.11 1.43 -10.11
CA TRP A 219 3.96 0.62 -10.98
C TRP A 219 3.94 -0.84 -10.53
N SER A 220 4.00 -1.76 -11.47
CA SER A 220 4.17 -3.19 -11.26
C SER A 220 5.12 -3.78 -12.32
N TRP A 221 5.63 -4.98 -12.08
CA TRP A 221 6.47 -5.70 -13.03
C TRP A 221 5.82 -5.92 -14.42
N GLU A 222 4.48 -5.85 -14.51
CA GLU A 222 3.74 -5.94 -15.78
C GLU A 222 3.74 -4.63 -16.57
N ASP A 223 3.98 -3.49 -15.91
CA ASP A 223 3.94 -2.14 -16.51
C ASP A 223 5.21 -1.79 -17.30
N GLY A 224 6.21 -2.69 -17.30
CA GLY A 224 7.46 -2.54 -18.03
C GLY A 224 8.65 -2.18 -17.13
N SER A 225 9.66 -1.54 -17.72
CA SER A 225 10.96 -1.32 -17.06
C SER A 225 10.89 -0.37 -15.86
N TRP A 226 11.38 -0.82 -14.71
CA TRP A 226 11.58 0.02 -13.53
C TRP A 226 12.43 1.27 -13.82
N ASP A 227 13.54 1.13 -14.55
CA ASP A 227 14.42 2.27 -14.91
C ASP A 227 13.70 3.35 -15.72
N ALA A 228 12.74 2.96 -16.58
CA ALA A 228 11.93 3.92 -17.31
C ALA A 228 10.97 4.65 -16.36
N PHE A 229 10.30 3.92 -15.46
CA PHE A 229 9.43 4.49 -14.44
C PHE A 229 10.18 5.42 -13.48
N ALA A 230 11.31 4.99 -12.94
CA ALA A 230 12.14 5.79 -12.02
C ALA A 230 12.66 7.08 -12.68
N ARG A 231 13.13 7.01 -13.93
CA ARG A 231 13.52 8.22 -14.69
C ARG A 231 12.34 9.15 -14.94
N TRP A 232 11.17 8.60 -15.24
CA TRP A 232 9.95 9.36 -15.42
C TRP A 232 9.56 10.08 -14.11
N VAL A 233 9.54 9.38 -12.96
CA VAL A 233 9.27 9.99 -11.65
C VAL A 233 10.27 11.11 -11.32
N ARG A 234 11.57 10.88 -11.52
CA ARG A 234 12.61 11.90 -11.24
C ARG A 234 12.50 13.13 -12.12
N GLY A 235 12.07 12.96 -13.38
CA GLY A 235 11.96 14.04 -14.35
C GLY A 235 10.75 14.95 -14.20
N ARG A 236 9.82 14.64 -13.29
CA ARG A 236 8.52 15.30 -13.16
C ARG A 236 8.43 16.20 -11.91
N GLY A 237 7.55 17.20 -11.99
CA GLY A 237 7.20 18.03 -10.83
C GLY A 237 6.38 17.23 -9.82
N GLU A 238 6.54 17.51 -8.52
CA GLU A 238 5.84 16.78 -7.46
C GLU A 238 4.32 16.92 -7.57
N ARG A 239 3.82 18.14 -7.81
CA ARG A 239 2.40 18.38 -8.03
C ARG A 239 1.83 17.58 -9.20
N GLU A 240 2.57 17.49 -10.31
CA GLU A 240 2.15 16.75 -11.50
C GLU A 240 2.07 15.26 -11.19
N LEU A 241 3.08 14.69 -10.53
CA LEU A 241 3.08 13.29 -10.10
C LEU A 241 1.90 12.96 -9.18
N GLY A 242 1.66 13.79 -8.16
CA GLY A 242 0.55 13.54 -7.25
C GLY A 242 -0.80 13.63 -7.93
N ALA A 243 -0.97 14.59 -8.85
CA ALA A 243 -2.20 14.69 -9.65
C ALA A 243 -2.43 13.43 -10.50
N GLU A 244 -1.38 12.90 -11.15
CA GLU A 244 -1.46 11.66 -11.93
C GLU A 244 -1.78 10.44 -11.03
N VAL A 245 -1.23 10.38 -9.81
CA VAL A 245 -1.57 9.33 -8.84
C VAL A 245 -3.04 9.40 -8.43
N LEU A 246 -3.56 10.59 -8.15
CA LEU A 246 -4.96 10.80 -7.78
C LEU A 246 -5.90 10.48 -8.95
N GLU A 247 -5.54 10.89 -10.17
CA GLU A 247 -6.26 10.54 -11.38
C GLU A 247 -6.29 9.01 -11.57
N LYS A 248 -5.16 8.34 -11.38
CA LYS A 248 -5.10 6.86 -11.43
C LYS A 248 -5.96 6.23 -10.34
N ALA A 249 -5.91 6.74 -9.11
CA ALA A 249 -6.72 6.23 -8.00
C ALA A 249 -8.23 6.31 -8.30
N LEU A 250 -8.68 7.39 -8.93
CA LEU A 250 -10.08 7.58 -9.25
C LEU A 250 -10.55 6.77 -10.46
N ASN A 251 -9.67 6.53 -11.44
CA ASN A 251 -10.02 5.86 -12.70
C ASN A 251 -9.70 4.36 -12.73
N TRP A 252 -8.93 3.83 -11.77
CA TRP A 252 -8.60 2.40 -11.70
C TRP A 252 -9.83 1.57 -11.23
N PRO A 253 -10.03 0.33 -11.74
CA PRO A 253 -9.21 -0.41 -12.70
C PRO A 253 -9.48 -0.07 -14.17
N GLY A 254 -10.43 0.81 -14.45
CA GLY A 254 -10.80 1.23 -15.80
C GLY A 254 -12.24 1.72 -15.87
N GLU A 255 -12.65 2.17 -17.06
CA GLU A 255 -13.99 2.70 -17.34
C GLU A 255 -15.09 1.69 -17.01
N GLY A 256 -16.16 2.18 -16.36
CA GLY A 256 -17.31 1.40 -15.91
C GLY A 256 -17.11 0.70 -14.56
N CYS A 257 -15.88 0.63 -14.06
CA CYS A 257 -15.51 -0.04 -12.83
C CYS A 257 -14.86 0.89 -11.78
N SER A 258 -14.65 2.16 -12.13
CA SER A 258 -13.83 3.08 -11.35
C SER A 258 -14.60 3.79 -10.24
N LEU A 259 -13.87 4.35 -9.25
CA LEU A 259 -14.49 5.20 -8.24
C LEU A 259 -15.10 6.46 -8.86
N LEU A 260 -14.48 7.01 -9.90
CA LEU A 260 -15.00 8.17 -10.62
C LEU A 260 -16.37 7.89 -11.26
N ASP A 261 -16.56 6.71 -11.84
CA ASP A 261 -17.86 6.32 -12.42
C ASP A 261 -18.95 6.21 -11.35
N VAL A 262 -18.60 5.69 -10.16
CA VAL A 262 -19.52 5.66 -9.02
C VAL A 262 -19.90 7.07 -8.57
N LEU A 263 -18.93 8.00 -8.52
CA LEU A 263 -19.18 9.39 -8.13
C LEU A 263 -20.01 10.13 -9.18
N ARG A 264 -19.70 9.98 -10.47
CA ARG A 264 -20.50 10.48 -11.61
C ARG A 264 -21.96 10.13 -11.45
N GLU A 265 -22.26 8.85 -11.25
CA GLU A 265 -23.65 8.39 -11.16
C GLU A 265 -24.32 8.74 -9.82
N SER A 266 -23.54 8.84 -8.73
CA SER A 266 -24.11 9.05 -7.40
C SER A 266 -24.37 10.51 -7.09
N VAL A 267 -23.52 11.42 -7.58
CA VAL A 267 -23.53 12.84 -7.21
C VAL A 267 -23.23 13.80 -8.36
N GLY A 268 -23.05 13.31 -9.60
CA GLY A 268 -22.90 14.16 -10.79
C GLY A 268 -21.56 14.89 -10.89
N VAL A 269 -20.48 14.26 -10.40
CA VAL A 269 -19.09 14.76 -10.52
C VAL A 269 -18.57 14.45 -11.92
N ASP A 270 -18.05 15.43 -12.66
CA ASP A 270 -17.60 15.21 -14.04
C ASP A 270 -16.09 14.97 -14.17
N ASP A 271 -15.28 15.51 -13.24
CA ASP A 271 -13.82 15.44 -13.26
C ASP A 271 -13.17 15.07 -11.92
N VAL A 272 -11.84 14.90 -11.95
CA VAL A 272 -11.02 14.52 -10.79
C VAL A 272 -11.04 15.58 -9.69
N GLY A 273 -11.06 16.86 -10.04
CA GLY A 273 -11.06 17.95 -9.06
C GLY A 273 -12.35 17.95 -8.24
N GLU A 274 -13.49 17.90 -8.92
CA GLU A 274 -14.81 17.77 -8.29
C GLU A 274 -14.93 16.49 -7.45
N ALA A 275 -14.35 15.38 -7.92
CA ALA A 275 -14.33 14.13 -7.17
C ALA A 275 -13.63 14.27 -5.82
N LEU A 276 -12.46 14.91 -5.80
CA LEU A 276 -11.69 15.14 -4.59
C LEU A 276 -12.43 16.07 -3.60
N GLU A 277 -13.09 17.12 -4.11
CA GLU A 277 -13.93 18.00 -3.30
C GLU A 277 -15.11 17.24 -2.68
N VAL A 278 -15.78 16.36 -3.43
CA VAL A 278 -16.85 15.54 -2.87
C VAL A 278 -16.30 14.62 -1.78
N LEU A 279 -15.19 13.92 -2.05
CA LEU A 279 -14.60 12.97 -1.10
C LEU A 279 -14.16 13.64 0.21
N SER A 280 -13.65 14.88 0.15
CA SER A 280 -13.27 15.64 1.36
C SER A 280 -14.47 16.03 2.24
N THR A 281 -15.69 16.00 1.71
CA THR A 281 -16.92 16.24 2.48
C THR A 281 -17.57 14.95 3.01
N VAL A 282 -17.10 13.77 2.59
CA VAL A 282 -17.62 12.50 3.12
C VAL A 282 -17.11 12.36 4.54
N GLU A 283 -18.02 12.36 5.51
CA GLU A 283 -17.65 12.21 6.93
C GLU A 283 -16.74 10.98 7.12
N PRO A 284 -15.49 11.18 7.60
CA PRO A 284 -14.64 10.07 8.00
C PRO A 284 -15.36 9.34 9.13
N ARG A 285 -15.53 8.02 9.00
CA ARG A 285 -16.01 7.25 10.15
C ARG A 285 -14.83 7.06 11.10
N ALA A 286 -14.98 7.62 12.30
CA ALA A 286 -14.06 7.44 13.42
C ALA A 286 -14.16 6.02 13.99
#